data_AF-A0A2J7QCC0-F1
#
_entry.id   AF-A0A2J7QCC0-F1
#
_cell.length_a   1.000
_cell.length_b   1.000
_cell.length_c   1.000
_cell.angle_alpha   90.00
_cell.angle_beta   90.00
_cell.angle_gamma   90.00
#
_symmetry.space_group_name_H-M   'P 1'
#
loop_
_entity.id
_entity.type
_entity.pdbx_description
1 polymer ?
#
loop_
_entity_poly.entity_id
_entity_poly.type
_entity_poly.pdbx_seq_one_letter_code
_entity_poly.pdbx_strand_id
1 'polypeptide(L)'
;MKWRLMPELDLDLIKNTRCLLLGSGTLGCSVARTLLGWGVRYITLVDNGCVSYSNPVRQSLFTYKDSLNSGRPKSEAAADALKAIFPGVESCGVQLNIPMPGHPIGPSLLADTRTNTQVLEELIGSHDVVFLLMDSRESRWLPTLIAASKRKLVMNAALGFDTYLVMRHGVKSDDAVNSIPDCSGKSIPGHKLGCYFCNDVTAPGNSQRDRTLDQQCTVTRPGISAVAGALAVELMVSLLQHPLRGYAPASCVEECHSEGGEEGSPLGLVPHSVRGFLAKFQQVSLASHVFSQCIACSDKVLYEYETRGFDFLLQAFNTPDYLEDITGLTQLHKEMEDAQIWELSDSESCDLE
;
A
#
# COMPACT_ATOMS: atom_id res chain seq x y z
N MET A 1 -11.90 26.29 -0.29
CA MET A 1 -11.38 25.59 -1.48
C MET A 1 -12.39 25.66 -2.62
N LYS A 2 -13.50 24.90 -2.56
CA LYS A 2 -14.51 24.82 -3.64
C LYS A 2 -14.96 26.18 -4.22
N TRP A 3 -15.58 27.04 -3.42
CA TRP A 3 -16.20 28.28 -3.93
C TRP A 3 -15.25 29.36 -4.44
N ARG A 4 -13.97 29.36 -4.01
CA ARG A 4 -13.03 30.43 -4.33
C ARG A 4 -11.98 30.03 -5.37
N LEU A 5 -11.62 28.75 -5.41
CA LEU A 5 -10.47 28.29 -6.20
C LEU A 5 -10.84 27.17 -7.17
N MET A 6 -11.74 26.26 -6.78
CA MET A 6 -11.98 25.03 -7.56
C MET A 6 -13.45 24.60 -7.47
N PRO A 7 -14.36 25.21 -8.24
CA PRO A 7 -15.81 24.97 -8.13
C PRO A 7 -16.22 23.53 -8.41
N GLU A 8 -15.45 22.79 -9.22
CA GLU A 8 -15.71 21.41 -9.63
C GLU A 8 -15.45 20.38 -8.53
N LEU A 9 -14.79 20.79 -7.44
CA LEU A 9 -14.41 19.89 -6.34
C LEU A 9 -15.65 19.26 -5.67
N ASP A 10 -15.75 17.94 -5.69
CA ASP A 10 -16.77 17.17 -4.99
C ASP A 10 -16.32 16.87 -3.55
N LEU A 11 -16.62 17.81 -2.65
CA LEU A 11 -16.35 17.67 -1.22
C LEU A 11 -17.25 16.63 -0.53
N ASP A 12 -18.45 16.38 -1.06
CA ASP A 12 -19.38 15.42 -0.47
C ASP A 12 -18.91 13.99 -0.74
N LEU A 13 -18.34 13.72 -1.91
CA LEU A 13 -17.66 12.46 -2.20
C LEU A 13 -16.53 12.18 -1.20
N ILE A 14 -15.65 13.15 -0.95
CA ILE A 14 -14.54 13.01 0.01
C ILE A 14 -15.08 12.76 1.42
N LYS A 15 -16.04 13.58 1.86
CA LYS A 15 -16.67 13.49 3.18
C LYS A 15 -17.27 12.11 3.46
N ASN A 16 -17.95 11.52 2.47
CA ASN A 16 -18.68 10.28 2.61
C ASN A 16 -17.84 9.02 2.33
N THR A 17 -16.60 9.17 1.87
CA THR A 17 -15.70 8.04 1.62
C THR A 17 -15.32 7.36 2.95
N ARG A 18 -15.46 6.03 3.01
CA ARG A 18 -15.03 5.21 4.15
C ARG A 18 -13.59 4.78 3.98
N CYS A 19 -12.72 5.22 4.88
CA CYS A 19 -11.29 4.94 4.85
C CYS A 19 -10.91 3.91 5.91
N LEU A 20 -10.30 2.80 5.48
CA LEU A 20 -9.69 1.80 6.35
C LEU A 20 -8.18 2.05 6.42
N LEU A 21 -7.64 2.25 7.62
CA LEU A 21 -6.21 2.48 7.86
C LEU A 21 -5.62 1.24 8.53
N LEU A 22 -4.85 0.47 7.76
CA LEU A 22 -4.12 -0.70 8.28
C LEU A 22 -2.76 -0.24 8.80
N GLY A 23 -2.69 -0.04 10.11
CA GLY A 23 -1.57 0.57 10.83
C GLY A 23 -1.95 1.92 11.43
N SER A 24 -1.77 2.05 12.75
CA SER A 24 -2.02 3.29 13.51
C SER A 24 -0.72 3.90 14.08
N GLY A 25 0.43 3.53 13.49
CA GLY A 25 1.72 4.11 13.80
C GLY A 25 1.91 5.53 13.24
N THR A 26 3.15 5.88 12.93
CA THR A 26 3.53 7.24 12.48
C THR A 26 2.80 7.64 11.19
N LEU A 27 2.71 6.73 10.21
CA LEU A 27 1.94 6.92 8.99
C LEU A 27 0.43 7.01 9.26
N GLY A 28 -0.11 6.06 10.04
CA GLY A 28 -1.53 6.03 10.43
C GLY A 28 -2.00 7.35 11.03
N CYS A 29 -1.24 7.90 11.98
CA CYS A 29 -1.54 9.19 12.60
C CYS A 29 -1.52 10.36 11.59
N SER A 30 -0.52 10.38 10.70
CA SER A 30 -0.36 11.43 9.67
C SER A 30 -1.50 11.41 8.65
N VAL A 31 -1.82 10.21 8.13
CA VAL A 31 -2.93 9.98 7.20
C VAL A 31 -4.26 10.34 7.85
N ALA A 32 -4.54 9.83 9.05
CA ALA A 32 -5.81 10.09 9.74
C ALA A 32 -6.08 11.59 10.00
N ARG A 33 -5.04 12.34 10.41
CA ARG A 33 -5.16 13.79 10.59
C ARG A 33 -5.40 14.53 9.27
N THR A 34 -4.73 14.11 8.21
CA THR A 34 -4.90 14.73 6.88
C THR A 34 -6.29 14.42 6.31
N LEU A 35 -6.79 13.18 6.48
CA LEU A 35 -8.16 12.80 6.12
C LEU A 35 -9.21 13.66 6.86
N LEU A 36 -9.04 13.88 8.17
CA LEU A 36 -9.89 14.80 8.92
C LEU A 36 -9.85 16.23 8.36
N GLY A 37 -8.67 16.71 7.97
CA GLY A 37 -8.50 18.02 7.34
C GLY A 37 -9.26 18.18 6.02
N TRP A 38 -9.36 17.09 5.24
CA TRP A 38 -10.17 17.01 4.03
C TRP A 38 -11.67 16.81 4.29
N GLY A 39 -12.06 16.58 5.55
CA GLY A 39 -13.46 16.44 5.96
C GLY A 39 -14.02 15.02 5.88
N VAL A 40 -13.17 14.01 5.67
CA VAL A 40 -13.56 12.59 5.72
C VAL A 40 -14.23 12.29 7.07
N ARG A 41 -15.35 11.55 7.04
CA ARG A 41 -16.16 11.27 8.23
C ARG A 41 -16.03 9.85 8.77
N TYR A 42 -15.65 8.89 7.95
CA TYR A 42 -15.65 7.48 8.34
C TYR A 42 -14.22 6.93 8.29
N ILE A 43 -13.61 6.72 9.46
CA ILE A 43 -12.21 6.29 9.57
C ILE A 43 -12.11 5.10 10.52
N THR A 44 -11.76 3.93 10.00
CA THR A 44 -11.48 2.75 10.83
C THR A 44 -9.98 2.49 10.89
N LEU A 45 -9.42 2.36 12.09
CA LEU A 45 -8.01 2.07 12.31
C LEU A 45 -7.83 0.63 12.77
N VAL A 46 -6.87 -0.07 12.18
CA VAL A 46 -6.52 -1.45 12.53
C VAL A 46 -5.07 -1.52 12.98
N ASP A 47 -4.83 -2.04 14.17
CA ASP A 47 -3.49 -2.21 14.73
C ASP A 47 -3.55 -3.21 15.88
N ASN A 48 -2.56 -4.11 16.01
CA ASN A 48 -2.51 -5.07 17.11
C ASN A 48 -1.73 -4.54 18.32
N GLY A 49 -0.94 -3.47 18.15
CA GLY A 49 -0.01 -2.97 19.15
C GLY A 49 -0.64 -2.09 20.22
N CYS A 50 0.14 -1.86 21.29
CA CYS A 50 -0.15 -0.88 22.34
C CYS A 50 0.80 0.32 22.25
N VAL A 51 0.36 1.49 22.72
CA VAL A 51 1.15 2.72 22.70
C VAL A 51 2.35 2.59 23.64
N SER A 52 3.57 2.68 23.11
CA SER A 52 4.80 2.68 23.90
C SER A 52 5.26 4.10 24.28
N TYR A 53 6.12 4.24 25.28
CA TYR A 53 6.65 5.55 25.73
C TYR A 53 7.30 6.39 24.63
N SER A 54 7.94 5.76 23.64
CA SER A 54 8.59 6.43 22.52
C SER A 54 7.62 6.87 21.41
N ASN A 55 6.36 6.43 21.45
CA ASN A 55 5.39 6.64 20.39
C ASN A 55 4.87 8.08 20.31
N PRO A 56 4.45 8.76 21.41
CA PRO A 56 3.78 10.07 21.33
C PRO A 56 4.56 11.16 20.59
N VAL A 57 5.89 11.12 20.62
CA VAL A 57 6.74 12.11 19.93
C VAL A 57 6.80 11.93 18.41
N ARG A 58 6.35 10.78 17.89
CA ARG A 58 6.32 10.45 16.46
C ARG A 58 4.89 10.20 15.95
N GLN A 59 3.99 9.76 16.82
CA GLN A 59 2.65 9.29 16.50
C GLN A 59 1.63 10.30 17.08
N SER A 60 1.24 11.27 16.25
CA SER A 60 0.57 12.52 16.63
C SER A 60 -0.89 12.39 17.10
N LEU A 61 -1.38 11.17 17.28
CA LEU A 61 -2.67 10.87 17.91
C LEU A 61 -2.53 10.37 19.35
N PHE A 62 -1.31 10.11 19.82
CA PHE A 62 -1.06 9.60 21.17
C PHE A 62 -0.41 10.67 22.04
N THR A 63 -0.73 10.61 23.33
CA THR A 63 -0.10 11.41 24.38
C THR A 63 0.70 10.52 25.32
N TYR A 64 1.50 11.13 26.20
CA TYR A 64 2.18 10.39 27.27
C TYR A 64 1.21 9.58 28.14
N LYS A 65 -0.03 10.04 28.33
CA LYS A 65 -1.02 9.32 29.15
C LYS A 65 -1.40 7.98 28.51
N ASP A 66 -1.43 7.91 27.18
CA ASP A 66 -1.80 6.70 26.46
C ASP A 66 -0.72 5.61 26.55
N SER A 67 0.53 5.96 26.91
CA SER A 67 1.62 4.99 27.08
C SER A 67 1.81 4.48 28.51
N LEU A 68 1.02 4.98 29.47
CA LEU A 68 1.04 4.51 30.85
C LEU A 68 0.40 3.12 30.98
N ASN A 69 0.70 2.40 32.06
CA ASN A 69 0.07 1.11 32.41
C ASN A 69 0.12 0.07 31.26
N SER A 70 1.31 -0.13 30.69
CA SER A 70 1.56 -1.01 29.53
C SER A 70 1.02 -0.50 28.18
N GLY A 71 0.44 0.70 28.18
CA GLY A 71 -0.05 1.36 26.98
C GLY A 71 -1.47 0.96 26.61
N ARG A 72 -2.23 1.91 26.08
CA ARG A 72 -3.55 1.64 25.49
C ARG A 72 -3.40 0.94 24.13
N PRO A 73 -4.38 0.13 23.70
CA PRO A 73 -4.44 -0.36 22.32
C PRO A 73 -4.39 0.81 21.34
N LYS A 74 -3.46 0.77 20.37
CA LYS A 74 -3.19 1.91 19.49
C LYS A 74 -4.39 2.26 18.60
N SER A 75 -5.06 1.25 18.05
CA SER A 75 -6.22 1.45 17.17
C SER A 75 -7.35 2.18 17.88
N GLU A 76 -7.68 1.78 19.11
CA GLU A 76 -8.69 2.42 19.96
C GLU A 76 -8.26 3.83 20.39
N ALA A 77 -7.03 3.98 20.90
CA ALA A 77 -6.52 5.28 21.33
C ALA A 77 -6.51 6.30 20.17
N ALA A 78 -6.18 5.86 18.95
CA ALA A 78 -6.19 6.69 17.77
C ALA A 78 -7.62 7.10 17.39
N ALA A 79 -8.57 6.16 17.42
CA ALA A 79 -9.97 6.45 17.12
C ALA A 79 -10.54 7.48 18.10
N ASP A 80 -10.27 7.33 19.40
CA ASP A 80 -10.69 8.29 20.43
C ASP A 80 -10.05 9.67 20.24
N ALA A 81 -8.77 9.71 19.87
CA ALA A 81 -8.07 10.96 19.58
C ALA A 81 -8.70 11.71 18.39
N LEU A 82 -9.14 11.00 17.34
CA LEU A 82 -9.86 11.61 16.22
C LEU A 82 -11.19 12.22 16.69
N LYS A 83 -11.96 11.53 17.54
CA LYS A 83 -13.21 12.05 18.13
C LYS A 83 -12.96 13.27 19.01
N ALA A 84 -11.85 13.28 19.75
CA ALA A 84 -11.46 14.43 20.56
C ALA A 84 -11.08 15.66 19.71
N ILE A 85 -10.49 15.44 18.53
CA ILE A 85 -10.17 16.51 17.57
C ILE A 85 -11.45 17.03 16.89
N PHE A 86 -12.31 16.13 16.42
CA PHE A 86 -13.56 16.47 15.76
C PHE A 86 -14.66 15.47 16.10
N PRO A 87 -15.61 15.79 17.01
CA PRO A 87 -16.64 14.85 17.47
C PRO A 87 -17.60 14.34 16.40
N GLY A 88 -17.68 15.00 15.23
CA GLY A 88 -18.52 14.53 14.12
C GLY A 88 -17.86 13.49 13.21
N VAL A 89 -16.68 12.97 13.57
CA VAL A 89 -16.07 11.82 12.89
C VAL A 89 -16.63 10.52 13.46
N GLU A 90 -17.02 9.62 12.58
CA GLU A 90 -17.31 8.22 12.88
C GLU A 90 -16.00 7.44 12.79
N SER A 91 -15.27 7.37 13.91
CA SER A 91 -14.03 6.60 14.01
C SER A 91 -14.16 5.34 14.87
N CYS A 92 -13.54 4.26 14.42
CA CYS A 92 -13.49 2.97 15.11
C CYS A 92 -12.05 2.44 15.16
N GLY A 93 -11.67 1.80 16.27
CA GLY A 93 -10.41 1.10 16.42
C GLY A 93 -10.66 -0.40 16.51
N VAL A 94 -9.96 -1.19 15.70
CA VAL A 94 -10.03 -2.66 15.74
C VAL A 94 -8.65 -3.21 16.08
N GLN A 95 -8.54 -3.93 17.20
CA GLN A 95 -7.33 -4.67 17.52
C GLN A 95 -7.33 -5.99 16.74
N LEU A 96 -6.49 -6.08 15.72
CA LEU A 96 -6.46 -7.21 14.79
C LEU A 96 -5.03 -7.57 14.43
N ASN A 97 -4.69 -8.84 14.57
CA ASN A 97 -3.43 -9.36 14.06
C ASN A 97 -3.59 -9.78 12.59
N ILE A 98 -2.74 -9.23 11.71
CA ILE A 98 -2.75 -9.56 10.28
C ILE A 98 -1.72 -10.67 10.04
N PRO A 99 -2.15 -11.89 9.62
CA PRO A 99 -1.23 -12.98 9.33
C PRO A 99 -0.25 -12.63 8.20
N MET A 100 1.00 -13.06 8.37
CA MET A 100 2.10 -12.76 7.43
C MET A 100 2.57 -14.05 6.75
N PRO A 101 2.83 -14.02 5.43
CA PRO A 101 3.54 -15.12 4.76
C PRO A 101 4.89 -15.44 5.43
N GLY A 102 5.29 -16.71 5.38
CA GLY A 102 6.55 -17.19 5.97
C GLY A 102 6.60 -17.23 7.49
N HIS A 103 5.46 -17.02 8.18
CA HIS A 103 5.33 -17.13 9.63
C HIS A 103 4.36 -18.28 9.96
N PRO A 104 4.88 -19.50 10.22
CA PRO A 104 4.05 -20.67 10.41
C PRO A 104 3.04 -20.53 11.54
N ILE A 105 1.81 -20.94 11.26
CA ILE A 105 0.66 -20.89 12.15
C ILE A 105 0.47 -22.27 12.75
N GLY A 106 0.79 -22.39 14.04
CA GLY A 106 0.57 -23.63 14.80
C GLY A 106 -0.93 -23.94 15.00
N PRO A 107 -1.27 -25.19 15.34
CA PRO A 107 -2.66 -25.62 15.52
C PRO A 107 -3.45 -24.79 16.54
N SER A 108 -2.77 -24.26 17.57
CA SER A 108 -3.39 -23.43 18.61
C SER A 108 -3.85 -22.06 18.11
N LEU A 109 -3.22 -21.52 17.07
CA LEU A 109 -3.52 -20.18 16.53
C LEU A 109 -4.46 -20.23 15.32
N LEU A 110 -4.72 -21.42 14.77
CA LEU A 110 -5.45 -21.57 13.51
C LEU A 110 -6.87 -20.99 13.55
N ALA A 111 -7.61 -21.19 14.64
CA ALA A 111 -8.96 -20.65 14.82
C ALA A 111 -8.94 -19.11 14.90
N ASP A 112 -8.00 -18.55 15.64
CA ASP A 112 -7.82 -17.10 15.80
C ASP A 112 -7.39 -16.46 14.48
N THR A 113 -6.46 -17.07 13.76
CA THR A 113 -6.06 -16.62 12.42
C THR A 113 -7.25 -16.62 11.46
N ARG A 114 -8.05 -17.69 11.44
CA ARG A 114 -9.24 -17.75 10.57
C ARG A 114 -10.22 -16.62 10.87
N THR A 115 -10.48 -16.39 12.15
CA THR A 115 -11.35 -15.30 12.60
C THR A 115 -10.77 -13.94 12.21
N ASN A 116 -9.47 -13.71 12.45
CA ASN A 116 -8.82 -12.45 12.12
C ASN A 116 -8.82 -12.17 10.61
N THR A 117 -8.60 -13.19 9.79
CA THR A 117 -8.69 -13.08 8.33
C THR A 117 -10.10 -12.71 7.89
N GLN A 118 -11.14 -13.34 8.45
CA GLN A 118 -12.53 -13.01 8.15
C GLN A 118 -12.85 -11.56 8.51
N VAL A 119 -12.46 -11.11 9.69
CA VAL A 119 -12.63 -9.71 10.11
C VAL A 119 -11.91 -8.76 9.16
N LEU A 120 -10.68 -9.09 8.73
CA LEU A 120 -9.95 -8.27 7.75
C LEU A 120 -10.68 -8.20 6.40
N GLU A 121 -11.22 -9.31 5.91
CA GLU A 121 -11.99 -9.37 4.67
C GLU A 121 -13.27 -8.53 4.74
N GLU A 122 -13.98 -8.57 5.87
CA GLU A 122 -15.16 -7.76 6.14
C GLU A 122 -14.84 -6.27 6.22
N LEU A 123 -13.75 -5.90 6.91
CA LEU A 123 -13.28 -4.53 6.99
C LEU A 123 -12.91 -4.01 5.60
N ILE A 124 -12.09 -4.73 4.83
CA ILE A 124 -11.74 -4.33 3.46
C ILE A 124 -13.00 -4.24 2.59
N GLY A 125 -13.92 -5.21 2.71
CA GLY A 125 -15.18 -5.23 1.94
C GLY A 125 -16.12 -4.07 2.24
N SER A 126 -16.18 -3.62 3.49
CA SER A 126 -17.09 -2.57 3.96
C SER A 126 -16.56 -1.13 3.78
N HIS A 127 -15.29 -0.95 3.40
CA HIS A 127 -14.67 0.36 3.17
C HIS A 127 -14.45 0.63 1.68
N ASP A 128 -14.31 1.91 1.32
CA ASP A 128 -14.19 2.35 -0.08
C ASP A 128 -12.71 2.51 -0.49
N VAL A 129 -11.87 2.99 0.44
CA VAL A 129 -10.42 3.14 0.27
C VAL A 129 -9.68 2.44 1.41
N VAL A 130 -8.64 1.67 1.08
CA VAL A 130 -7.77 0.99 2.04
C VAL A 130 -6.38 1.60 2.00
N PHE A 131 -5.89 2.06 3.15
CA PHE A 131 -4.54 2.54 3.33
C PHE A 131 -3.66 1.45 3.95
N LEU A 132 -2.58 1.07 3.26
CA LEU A 132 -1.56 0.15 3.77
C LEU A 132 -0.43 0.96 4.42
N LEU A 133 -0.46 1.05 5.75
CA LEU A 133 0.41 1.90 6.56
C LEU A 133 1.22 1.08 7.59
N MET A 134 1.47 -0.17 7.21
CA MET A 134 2.11 -1.19 8.04
C MET A 134 3.63 -1.00 8.03
N ASP A 135 4.31 -1.65 8.96
CA ASP A 135 5.74 -1.48 9.24
C ASP A 135 6.64 -2.57 8.64
N SER A 136 6.05 -3.54 7.93
CA SER A 136 6.78 -4.60 7.23
C SER A 136 6.17 -4.89 5.85
N ARG A 137 7.00 -5.44 4.96
CA ARG A 137 6.56 -5.90 3.63
C ARG A 137 5.56 -7.05 3.74
N GLU A 138 5.84 -8.03 4.59
CA GLU A 138 5.10 -9.29 4.70
C GLU A 138 3.65 -9.02 5.14
N SER A 139 3.47 -8.07 6.05
CA SER A 139 2.16 -7.72 6.58
C SER A 139 1.26 -7.00 5.56
N ARG A 140 1.84 -6.37 4.52
CA ARG A 140 1.10 -5.77 3.41
C ARG A 140 0.51 -6.81 2.43
N TRP A 141 1.01 -8.05 2.43
CA TRP A 141 0.65 -9.04 1.42
C TRP A 141 -0.83 -9.41 1.45
N LEU A 142 -1.32 -9.85 2.61
CA LEU A 142 -2.71 -10.31 2.75
C LEU A 142 -3.72 -9.19 2.44
N PRO A 143 -3.58 -7.97 2.99
CA PRO A 143 -4.44 -6.85 2.59
C PRO A 143 -4.39 -6.52 1.10
N THR A 144 -3.21 -6.61 0.47
CA THR A 144 -3.05 -6.35 -0.98
C THR A 144 -3.85 -7.36 -1.79
N LEU A 145 -3.74 -8.65 -1.45
CA LEU A 145 -4.47 -9.74 -2.08
C LEU A 145 -5.99 -9.56 -1.95
N ILE A 146 -6.48 -9.37 -0.72
CA ILE A 146 -7.92 -9.22 -0.45
C ILE A 146 -8.48 -7.99 -1.18
N ALA A 147 -7.77 -6.86 -1.13
CA ALA A 147 -8.19 -5.63 -1.78
C ALA A 147 -8.20 -5.75 -3.31
N ALA A 148 -7.24 -6.47 -3.90
CA ALA A 148 -7.21 -6.74 -5.34
C ALA A 148 -8.41 -7.59 -5.78
N SER A 149 -8.70 -8.69 -5.06
CA SER A 149 -9.86 -9.55 -5.33
C SER A 149 -11.19 -8.78 -5.17
N LYS A 150 -11.31 -7.96 -4.11
CA LYS A 150 -12.50 -7.12 -3.85
C LYS A 150 -12.54 -5.80 -4.64
N ARG A 151 -11.57 -5.55 -5.53
CA ARG A 151 -11.46 -4.35 -6.40
C ARG A 151 -11.52 -3.03 -5.62
N LYS A 152 -10.85 -2.98 -4.48
CA LYS A 152 -10.79 -1.80 -3.62
C LYS A 152 -9.71 -0.82 -4.08
N LEU A 153 -9.95 0.46 -3.85
CA LEU A 153 -8.91 1.47 -4.00
C LEU A 153 -7.90 1.29 -2.87
N VAL A 154 -6.63 1.12 -3.21
CA VAL A 154 -5.56 0.94 -2.24
C VAL A 154 -4.55 2.05 -2.36
N MET A 155 -4.20 2.67 -1.22
CA MET A 155 -3.09 3.61 -1.07
C MET A 155 -2.04 2.97 -0.18
N ASN A 156 -0.88 2.66 -0.75
CA ASN A 156 0.24 2.08 -0.02
C ASN A 156 1.26 3.17 0.28
N ALA A 157 1.65 3.31 1.56
CA ALA A 157 2.75 4.17 1.97
C ALA A 157 3.79 3.37 2.76
N ALA A 158 5.05 3.46 2.34
CA ALA A 158 6.21 2.78 2.92
C ALA A 158 7.31 3.78 3.22
N LEU A 159 8.02 3.57 4.32
CA LEU A 159 9.08 4.48 4.80
C LEU A 159 10.41 3.76 4.85
N GLY A 160 11.46 4.46 4.43
CA GLY A 160 12.84 4.12 4.75
C GLY A 160 13.47 5.18 5.64
N PHE A 161 14.76 5.05 5.91
CA PHE A 161 15.46 5.98 6.82
C PHE A 161 15.32 7.45 6.40
N ASP A 162 15.63 7.76 5.14
CA ASP A 162 15.54 9.08 4.51
C ASP A 162 14.75 9.09 3.18
N THR A 163 14.05 7.99 2.87
CA THR A 163 13.24 7.80 1.66
C THR A 163 11.80 7.42 2.00
N TYR A 164 10.90 7.57 1.04
CA TYR A 164 9.54 7.04 1.13
C TYR A 164 9.00 6.64 -0.24
N LEU A 165 7.99 5.76 -0.22
CA LEU A 165 7.18 5.38 -1.37
C LEU A 165 5.72 5.58 -1.01
N VAL A 166 4.99 6.32 -1.84
CA VAL A 166 3.53 6.42 -1.82
C VAL A 166 3.03 5.92 -3.17
N MET A 167 2.09 4.98 -3.21
CA MET A 167 1.55 4.48 -4.47
C MET A 167 0.10 4.06 -4.35
N ARG A 168 -0.63 4.12 -5.46
CA ARG A 168 -1.95 3.49 -5.59
C ARG A 168 -1.83 2.15 -6.31
N HIS A 169 -2.59 1.14 -5.91
CA HIS A 169 -2.63 -0.12 -6.67
C HIS A 169 -3.57 0.01 -7.88
N GLY A 170 -3.32 -0.80 -8.91
CA GLY A 170 -4.27 -0.97 -10.01
C GLY A 170 -5.55 -1.67 -9.59
N VAL A 171 -6.68 -1.27 -10.19
CA VAL A 171 -8.00 -1.87 -9.93
C VAL A 171 -8.39 -2.77 -11.09
N LYS A 172 -8.57 -4.07 -10.84
CA LYS A 172 -8.93 -5.04 -11.88
C LYS A 172 -10.29 -4.69 -12.53
N SER A 173 -10.40 -4.97 -13.82
CA SER A 173 -11.62 -4.81 -14.62
C SER A 173 -11.94 -6.13 -15.33
N ASP A 174 -13.21 -6.54 -15.34
CA ASP A 174 -13.68 -7.72 -16.09
C ASP A 174 -13.68 -7.47 -17.60
N ASP A 175 -13.91 -6.22 -18.00
CA ASP A 175 -14.07 -5.82 -19.40
C ASP A 175 -12.73 -5.66 -20.14
N ALA A 176 -11.62 -5.97 -19.48
CA ALA A 176 -10.25 -5.78 -19.99
C ALA A 176 -9.90 -6.64 -21.22
N VAL A 177 -10.81 -7.51 -21.67
CA VAL A 177 -10.65 -8.31 -22.89
C VAL A 177 -10.76 -7.44 -24.17
N ASN A 178 -11.38 -6.25 -24.12
CA ASN A 178 -11.69 -5.47 -25.34
C ASN A 178 -11.15 -4.03 -25.42
N SER A 179 -10.42 -3.52 -24.43
CA SER A 179 -9.78 -2.20 -24.56
C SER A 179 -8.40 -2.33 -25.23
N ILE A 180 -8.33 -1.86 -26.47
CA ILE A 180 -7.14 -1.72 -27.33
C ILE A 180 -5.97 -1.23 -26.47
N PRO A 181 -4.77 -1.85 -26.56
CA PRO A 181 -3.61 -1.30 -25.89
C PRO A 181 -3.31 0.04 -26.54
N ASP A 182 -3.58 1.14 -25.84
CA ASP A 182 -3.01 2.41 -26.22
C ASP A 182 -1.51 2.30 -25.94
N CYS A 183 -0.79 1.79 -26.94
CA CYS A 183 0.66 1.70 -27.00
C CYS A 183 1.29 3.06 -27.29
N SER A 184 0.61 4.17 -27.03
CA SER A 184 1.35 5.39 -26.74
C SER A 184 2.01 5.15 -25.38
N GLY A 185 3.30 4.82 -25.35
CA GLY A 185 4.08 4.53 -24.12
C GLY A 185 4.17 5.69 -23.11
N LYS A 186 3.22 6.62 -23.14
CA LYS A 186 3.08 7.82 -22.32
C LYS A 186 2.26 7.59 -21.06
N SER A 187 1.34 6.62 -21.01
CA SER A 187 0.54 6.35 -19.80
C SER A 187 0.11 4.90 -19.66
N ILE A 188 -0.09 4.43 -18.42
CA ILE A 188 -0.57 3.09 -18.10
C ILE A 188 -2.02 3.20 -17.59
N PRO A 189 -2.99 2.48 -18.19
CA PRO A 189 -4.36 2.44 -17.70
C PRO A 189 -4.45 1.96 -16.24
N GLY A 190 -5.39 2.51 -15.45
CA GLY A 190 -5.51 2.20 -14.03
C GLY A 190 -5.68 0.71 -13.72
N HIS A 191 -6.34 -0.05 -14.60
CA HIS A 191 -6.51 -1.50 -14.43
C HIS A 191 -5.27 -2.34 -14.76
N LYS A 192 -4.25 -1.73 -15.37
CA LYS A 192 -2.95 -2.36 -15.68
C LYS A 192 -1.83 -1.88 -14.78
N LEU A 193 -2.11 -1.06 -13.76
CA LEU A 193 -1.10 -0.62 -12.80
C LEU A 193 -0.70 -1.74 -11.85
N GLY A 194 0.58 -1.78 -11.51
CA GLY A 194 1.12 -2.73 -10.54
C GLY A 194 0.61 -2.50 -9.12
N CYS A 195 0.78 -3.50 -8.27
CA CYS A 195 0.70 -3.32 -6.82
C CYS A 195 2.12 -3.16 -6.24
N TYR A 196 2.22 -2.96 -4.92
CA TYR A 196 3.49 -2.92 -4.20
C TYR A 196 4.45 -4.08 -4.56
N PHE A 197 3.91 -5.30 -4.71
CA PHE A 197 4.68 -6.51 -5.02
C PHE A 197 4.98 -6.72 -6.52
N CYS A 198 4.50 -5.87 -7.43
CA CYS A 198 4.82 -6.01 -8.86
C CYS A 198 6.21 -5.51 -9.22
N ASN A 199 6.74 -4.56 -8.44
CA ASN A 199 8.07 -3.99 -8.67
C ASN A 199 9.13 -4.61 -7.76
N ASP A 200 8.81 -5.77 -7.20
CA ASP A 200 9.61 -6.48 -6.20
C ASP A 200 10.64 -7.41 -6.85
N VAL A 201 11.22 -6.97 -7.98
CA VAL A 201 12.44 -7.53 -8.52
C VAL A 201 13.59 -6.72 -7.93
N THR A 202 13.83 -6.90 -6.63
CA THR A 202 15.12 -6.51 -6.09
C THR A 202 16.16 -7.41 -6.75
N ALA A 203 17.19 -6.79 -7.33
CA ALA A 203 18.31 -7.49 -7.95
C ALA A 203 18.81 -8.65 -7.06
N PRO A 204 19.30 -9.77 -7.64
CA PRO A 204 19.83 -10.88 -6.87
C PRO A 204 20.95 -10.37 -5.95
N GLY A 205 20.68 -10.39 -4.65
CA GLY A 205 21.53 -9.77 -3.63
C GLY A 205 20.92 -9.94 -2.25
N ASN A 206 21.77 -10.29 -1.29
CA ASN A 206 21.43 -10.74 0.07
C ASN A 206 20.37 -9.86 0.77
N SER A 207 19.12 -10.30 0.72
CA SER A 207 17.93 -9.47 0.96
C SER A 207 17.66 -9.10 2.42
N GLN A 208 18.57 -9.36 3.36
CA GLN A 208 18.43 -8.94 4.76
C GLN A 208 19.29 -7.75 5.16
N ARG A 209 20.35 -7.39 4.40
CA ARG A 209 21.31 -6.33 4.79
C ARG A 209 21.11 -4.96 4.13
N ASP A 210 20.53 -4.90 2.92
CA ASP A 210 20.42 -3.63 2.16
C ASP A 210 18.99 -3.04 2.06
N ARG A 211 18.00 -3.62 2.74
CA ARG A 211 16.63 -3.08 2.74
C ARG A 211 16.51 -1.91 3.72
N THR A 212 16.60 -0.67 3.24
CA THR A 212 16.28 0.50 4.10
C THR A 212 14.79 0.86 4.11
N LEU A 213 14.04 0.46 3.09
CA LEU A 213 12.59 0.68 2.95
C LEU A 213 11.80 -0.45 3.62
N ASP A 214 10.78 -0.10 4.41
CA ASP A 214 9.96 -1.03 5.21
C ASP A 214 10.72 -1.82 6.30
N GLN A 215 11.89 -1.33 6.73
CA GLN A 215 12.49 -1.75 8.00
C GLN A 215 12.02 -0.82 9.13
N GLN A 216 11.37 -1.39 10.15
CA GLN A 216 10.94 -0.81 11.43
C GLN A 216 10.87 0.73 11.46
N CYS A 217 9.66 1.29 11.39
CA CYS A 217 9.41 2.74 11.27
C CYS A 217 10.00 3.63 12.39
N THR A 218 10.56 3.04 13.46
CA THR A 218 11.23 3.74 14.56
C THR A 218 12.56 4.37 14.16
N VAL A 219 13.21 3.88 13.10
CA VAL A 219 14.51 4.36 12.60
C VAL A 219 14.32 5.17 11.31
N THR A 220 13.41 6.15 11.33
CA THR A 220 13.17 7.06 10.19
C THR A 220 13.38 8.51 10.60
N ARG A 221 13.82 9.36 9.66
CA ARG A 221 13.85 10.82 9.87
C ARG A 221 12.42 11.31 10.13
N PRO A 222 12.14 12.06 11.22
CA PRO A 222 10.78 12.34 11.66
C PRO A 222 9.84 12.96 10.61
N GLY A 223 10.37 13.83 9.74
CA GLY A 223 9.59 14.54 8.73
C GLY A 223 9.02 13.64 7.61
N ILE A 224 9.56 12.44 7.39
CA ILE A 224 9.16 11.57 6.27
C ILE A 224 7.70 11.17 6.36
N SER A 225 7.26 10.76 7.53
CA SER A 225 5.89 10.30 7.76
C SER A 225 4.84 11.38 7.52
N ALA A 226 5.17 12.64 7.80
CA ALA A 226 4.32 13.78 7.52
C ALA A 226 4.18 13.97 6.01
N VAL A 227 5.29 13.94 5.27
CA VAL A 227 5.31 14.09 3.81
C VAL A 227 4.59 12.91 3.13
N ALA A 228 4.97 11.67 3.45
CA ALA A 228 4.37 10.48 2.86
C ALA A 228 2.88 10.34 3.20
N GLY A 229 2.49 10.62 4.45
CA GLY A 229 1.09 10.57 4.87
C GLY A 229 0.23 11.64 4.18
N ALA A 230 0.75 12.86 4.02
CA ALA A 230 0.07 13.90 3.27
C ALA A 230 -0.09 13.50 1.80
N LEU A 231 0.98 13.06 1.14
CA LEU A 231 0.94 12.63 -0.27
C LEU A 231 -0.01 11.45 -0.50
N ALA A 232 -0.12 10.51 0.44
CA ALA A 232 -1.05 9.39 0.32
C ALA A 232 -2.51 9.86 0.32
N VAL A 233 -2.85 10.87 1.15
CA VAL A 233 -4.20 11.44 1.19
C VAL A 233 -4.47 12.35 -0.01
N GLU A 234 -3.51 13.19 -0.40
CA GLU A 234 -3.65 14.02 -1.60
C GLU A 234 -3.84 13.17 -2.86
N LEU A 235 -3.08 12.06 -2.99
CA LEU A 235 -3.25 11.12 -4.10
C LEU A 235 -4.63 10.46 -4.09
N MET A 236 -5.11 10.03 -2.91
CA MET A 236 -6.47 9.50 -2.77
C MET A 236 -7.51 10.52 -3.23
N VAL A 237 -7.40 11.76 -2.74
CA VAL A 237 -8.39 12.80 -3.02
C VAL A 237 -8.36 13.14 -4.51
N SER A 238 -7.20 13.35 -5.12
CA SER A 238 -7.07 13.56 -6.57
C SER A 238 -7.63 12.39 -7.38
N LEU A 239 -7.40 11.14 -6.95
CA LEU A 239 -7.96 9.95 -7.59
C LEU A 239 -9.49 9.91 -7.51
N LEU A 240 -10.09 10.24 -6.36
CA LEU A 240 -11.54 10.27 -6.21
C LEU A 240 -12.21 11.34 -7.08
N GLN A 241 -11.55 12.48 -7.25
CA GLN A 241 -12.05 13.57 -8.09
C GLN A 241 -11.90 13.28 -9.59
N HIS A 242 -11.05 12.32 -9.97
CA HIS A 242 -10.91 11.92 -11.36
C HIS A 242 -12.17 11.20 -11.86
N PRO A 243 -12.71 11.50 -13.06
CA PRO A 243 -13.93 10.86 -13.59
C PRO A 243 -13.84 9.32 -13.61
N LEU A 244 -12.70 8.79 -14.05
CA LEU A 244 -12.39 7.34 -14.07
C LEU A 244 -12.06 6.72 -12.70
N ARG A 245 -11.93 7.50 -11.63
CA ARG A 245 -11.57 7.04 -10.28
C ARG A 245 -10.39 6.07 -10.29
N GLY A 246 -10.52 4.88 -9.70
CA GLY A 246 -9.48 3.84 -9.66
C GLY A 246 -8.93 3.41 -11.02
N TYR A 247 -9.67 3.64 -12.11
CA TYR A 247 -9.26 3.32 -13.47
C TYR A 247 -8.49 4.44 -14.16
N ALA A 248 -8.30 5.58 -13.48
CA ALA A 248 -7.53 6.71 -14.00
C ALA A 248 -6.12 6.25 -14.44
N PRO A 249 -5.66 6.64 -15.64
CA PRO A 249 -4.34 6.30 -16.11
C PRO A 249 -3.25 7.02 -15.29
N ALA A 250 -2.05 6.46 -15.26
CA ALA A 250 -0.88 7.12 -14.70
C ALA A 250 0.12 7.43 -15.81
N SER A 251 0.61 8.68 -15.88
CA SER A 251 1.66 9.06 -16.84
C SER A 251 2.99 8.39 -16.51
N CYS A 252 3.72 8.00 -17.55
CA CYS A 252 5.08 7.47 -17.50
C CYS A 252 6.16 8.54 -17.72
N VAL A 253 5.78 9.77 -18.08
CA VAL A 253 6.69 10.84 -18.49
C VAL A 253 6.58 12.03 -17.54
N GLU A 254 7.71 12.56 -17.08
CA GLU A 254 7.76 13.71 -16.15
C GLU A 254 7.20 15.01 -16.77
N GLU A 255 7.16 15.12 -18.10
CA GLU A 255 6.81 16.33 -18.85
C GLU A 255 5.31 16.51 -19.15
N CYS A 256 4.42 15.65 -18.63
CA CYS A 256 2.99 15.84 -18.80
C CYS A 256 2.46 16.95 -17.88
N HIS A 257 2.76 18.20 -18.22
CA HIS A 257 2.00 19.36 -17.77
C HIS A 257 0.66 19.39 -18.50
N SER A 258 -0.18 18.38 -18.26
CA SER A 258 -1.61 18.54 -18.53
C SER A 258 -2.15 19.43 -17.42
N GLU A 259 -2.14 20.74 -17.66
CA GLU A 259 -3.13 21.62 -17.04
C GLU A 259 -4.49 20.93 -17.20
N GLY A 260 -5.21 20.74 -16.09
CA GLY A 260 -6.43 19.93 -16.03
C GLY A 260 -7.35 20.18 -17.22
N GLY A 261 -7.28 19.29 -18.21
CA GLY A 261 -8.24 19.23 -19.31
C GLY A 261 -9.52 18.55 -18.82
N GLU A 262 -10.58 18.65 -19.61
CA GLU A 262 -11.93 18.12 -19.34
C GLU A 262 -11.98 16.61 -18.97
N GLU A 263 -10.87 15.87 -19.11
CA GLU A 263 -10.76 14.43 -18.84
C GLU A 263 -9.96 14.07 -17.55
N GLY A 264 -9.37 15.05 -16.85
CA GLY A 264 -8.48 14.83 -15.71
C GLY A 264 -9.09 15.09 -14.33
N SER A 265 -8.30 14.91 -13.27
CA SER A 265 -8.69 15.35 -11.93
C SER A 265 -8.53 16.86 -11.81
N PRO A 266 -9.50 17.59 -11.21
CA PRO A 266 -9.37 19.03 -11.01
C PRO A 266 -8.22 19.39 -10.06
N LEU A 267 -7.71 18.43 -9.28
CA LEU A 267 -6.58 18.59 -8.36
C LEU A 267 -5.21 18.25 -9.00
N GLY A 268 -5.18 18.01 -10.31
CA GLY A 268 -3.96 17.76 -11.08
C GLY A 268 -3.70 16.26 -11.33
N LEU A 269 -2.41 15.89 -11.36
CA LEU A 269 -2.00 14.56 -11.77
C LEU A 269 -2.41 13.48 -10.75
N VAL A 270 -2.65 12.27 -11.26
CA VAL A 270 -2.95 11.09 -10.46
C VAL A 270 -1.88 10.01 -10.72
N PRO A 271 -0.65 10.20 -10.18
CA PRO A 271 0.46 9.28 -10.43
C PRO A 271 0.17 7.87 -9.91
N HIS A 272 0.91 6.89 -10.43
CA HIS A 272 0.88 5.53 -9.90
C HIS A 272 1.67 5.46 -8.60
N SER A 273 2.91 5.96 -8.60
CA SER A 273 3.77 6.01 -7.42
C SER A 273 4.58 7.31 -7.37
N VAL A 274 4.87 7.76 -6.15
CA VAL A 274 5.74 8.88 -5.82
C VAL A 274 6.82 8.37 -4.86
N ARG A 275 8.08 8.51 -5.25
CA ARG A 275 9.26 8.19 -4.43
C ARG A 275 9.95 9.47 -4.03
N GLY A 276 10.19 9.64 -2.74
CA GLY A 276 10.90 10.82 -2.22
C GLY A 276 12.22 10.46 -1.57
N PHE A 277 13.19 11.37 -1.71
CA PHE A 277 14.54 11.25 -1.19
C PHE A 277 14.89 12.53 -0.41
N LEU A 278 14.83 12.48 0.93
CA LEU A 278 15.03 13.66 1.77
C LEU A 278 16.49 14.13 1.82
N ALA A 279 17.46 13.25 1.54
CA ALA A 279 18.86 13.67 1.43
C ALA A 279 19.07 14.64 0.24
N LYS A 280 18.31 14.43 -0.85
CA LYS A 280 18.40 15.22 -2.08
C LYS A 280 17.28 16.25 -2.24
N PHE A 281 16.29 16.24 -1.34
CA PHE A 281 15.05 17.01 -1.45
C PHE A 281 14.34 16.81 -2.81
N GLN A 282 14.38 15.58 -3.33
CA GLN A 282 13.83 15.22 -4.64
C GLN A 282 12.62 14.29 -4.50
N GLN A 283 11.66 14.43 -5.42
CA GLN A 283 10.55 13.50 -5.61
C GLN A 283 10.53 13.05 -7.07
N VAL A 284 10.22 11.77 -7.29
CA VAL A 284 10.13 11.17 -8.62
C VAL A 284 8.81 10.42 -8.71
N SER A 285 8.06 10.65 -9.80
CA SER A 285 6.83 9.92 -10.08
C SER A 285 7.11 8.81 -11.09
N LEU A 286 6.72 7.58 -10.77
CA LEU A 286 6.94 6.42 -11.63
C LEU A 286 5.65 5.64 -11.80
N ALA A 287 5.43 5.11 -13.00
CA ALA A 287 4.36 4.19 -13.32
C ALA A 287 4.95 2.83 -13.73
N SER A 288 4.28 1.75 -13.34
CA SER A 288 4.69 0.41 -13.73
C SER A 288 3.48 -0.49 -13.96
N HIS A 289 3.65 -1.44 -14.86
CA HIS A 289 2.62 -2.39 -15.22
C HIS A 289 2.45 -3.45 -14.13
N VAL A 290 1.26 -4.04 -14.08
CA VAL A 290 1.02 -5.29 -13.37
C VAL A 290 1.96 -6.36 -13.90
N PHE A 291 2.60 -7.06 -12.97
CA PHE A 291 3.51 -8.15 -13.29
C PHE A 291 2.74 -9.48 -13.27
N SER A 292 2.83 -10.26 -14.36
CA SER A 292 2.08 -11.51 -14.53
C SER A 292 2.41 -12.57 -13.48
N GLN A 293 3.62 -12.55 -12.92
CA GLN A 293 4.08 -13.48 -11.88
C GLN A 293 4.11 -12.82 -10.49
N CYS A 294 3.36 -11.73 -10.29
CA CYS A 294 3.27 -11.08 -8.99
C CYS A 294 2.64 -12.01 -7.94
N ILE A 295 3.30 -12.13 -6.78
CA ILE A 295 2.84 -12.96 -5.65
C ILE A 295 1.55 -12.48 -4.97
N ALA A 296 1.03 -11.31 -5.33
CA ALA A 296 -0.14 -10.70 -4.68
C ALA A 296 -1.32 -10.45 -5.63
N CYS A 297 -1.08 -9.89 -6.82
CA CYS A 297 -2.16 -9.48 -7.74
C CYS A 297 -2.13 -10.14 -9.13
N SER A 298 -1.31 -11.17 -9.31
CA SER A 298 -1.39 -12.00 -10.54
C SER A 298 -2.73 -12.74 -10.59
N ASP A 299 -3.21 -12.99 -11.81
CA ASP A 299 -4.50 -13.66 -12.01
C ASP A 299 -4.47 -15.08 -11.42
N LYS A 300 -3.31 -15.74 -11.41
CA LYS A 300 -3.12 -17.06 -10.79
C LYS A 300 -3.30 -17.01 -9.27
N VAL A 301 -2.70 -16.03 -8.59
CA VAL A 301 -2.86 -15.87 -7.13
C VAL A 301 -4.29 -15.50 -6.77
N LEU A 302 -4.92 -14.60 -7.52
CA LEU A 302 -6.32 -14.23 -7.31
C LEU A 302 -7.25 -15.43 -7.48
N TYR A 303 -7.03 -16.24 -8.53
CA TYR A 303 -7.79 -17.46 -8.76
C TYR A 303 -7.67 -18.48 -7.60
N GLU A 304 -6.46 -18.74 -7.11
CA GLU A 304 -6.25 -19.65 -5.97
C GLU A 304 -6.94 -19.15 -4.70
N TYR A 305 -6.85 -17.85 -4.42
CA TYR A 305 -7.52 -17.24 -3.28
C TYR A 305 -9.05 -17.31 -3.39
N GLU A 306 -9.61 -16.99 -4.56
CA GLU A 306 -11.06 -16.97 -4.78
C GLU A 306 -11.67 -18.39 -4.79
N THR A 307 -10.91 -19.39 -5.20
CA THR A 307 -11.39 -20.79 -5.26
C THR A 307 -11.21 -21.56 -3.95
N ARG A 308 -10.07 -21.38 -3.27
CA ARG A 308 -9.71 -22.16 -2.08
C ARG A 308 -9.79 -21.37 -0.77
N GLY A 309 -9.93 -20.05 -0.84
CA GLY A 309 -10.10 -19.17 0.31
C GLY A 309 -9.02 -19.36 1.37
N PHE A 310 -9.45 -19.59 2.61
CA PHE A 310 -8.54 -19.71 3.75
C PHE A 310 -7.53 -20.87 3.62
N ASP A 311 -7.84 -21.94 2.90
CA ASP A 311 -6.91 -23.08 2.77
C ASP A 311 -5.70 -22.71 1.90
N PHE A 312 -5.89 -21.85 0.90
CA PHE A 312 -4.79 -21.26 0.13
C PHE A 312 -3.96 -20.32 1.02
N LEU A 313 -4.62 -19.45 1.78
CA LEU A 313 -3.95 -18.52 2.69
C LEU A 313 -3.10 -19.26 3.73
N LEU A 314 -3.64 -20.33 4.32
CA LEU A 314 -2.94 -21.13 5.32
C LEU A 314 -1.67 -21.77 4.74
N GLN A 315 -1.71 -22.23 3.49
CA GLN A 315 -0.52 -22.72 2.80
C GLN A 315 0.50 -21.60 2.55
N ALA A 316 0.05 -20.42 2.12
CA ALA A 316 0.93 -19.27 1.93
C ALA A 316 1.59 -18.77 3.22
N PHE A 317 0.92 -18.91 4.38
CA PHE A 317 1.51 -18.56 5.68
C PHE A 317 2.54 -19.58 6.15
N ASN A 318 2.26 -20.87 5.93
CA ASN A 318 3.04 -21.96 6.52
C ASN A 318 4.20 -22.45 5.68
N THR A 319 4.13 -22.28 4.36
CA THR A 319 5.11 -22.82 3.43
C THR A 319 5.97 -21.68 2.87
N PRO A 320 7.28 -21.65 3.20
CA PRO A 320 8.22 -20.76 2.53
C PRO A 320 8.18 -20.96 1.01
N ASP A 321 8.39 -19.89 0.25
CA ASP A 321 8.48 -19.89 -1.22
C ASP A 321 7.23 -20.35 -1.99
N TYR A 322 6.17 -20.81 -1.31
CA TYR A 322 4.94 -21.30 -1.95
C TYR A 322 4.34 -20.31 -2.95
N LEU A 323 4.34 -19.02 -2.59
CA LEU A 323 3.85 -17.96 -3.45
C LEU A 323 4.73 -17.76 -4.70
N GLU A 324 6.03 -17.93 -4.58
CA GLU A 324 6.97 -17.83 -5.71
C GLU A 324 6.83 -19.05 -6.63
N ASP A 325 6.64 -20.23 -6.06
CA ASP A 325 6.43 -21.47 -6.80
C ASP A 325 5.15 -21.42 -7.63
N ILE A 326 4.04 -20.96 -7.02
CA ILE A 326 2.78 -20.87 -7.78
C ILE A 326 2.87 -19.79 -8.85
N THR A 327 3.57 -18.68 -8.67
CA THR A 327 3.68 -17.67 -9.73
C THR A 327 4.74 -17.99 -10.78
N GLY A 328 5.56 -19.02 -10.55
CA GLY A 328 6.70 -19.35 -11.41
C GLY A 328 7.88 -18.40 -11.24
N LEU A 329 7.87 -17.57 -10.18
CA LEU A 329 9.01 -16.73 -9.82
C LEU A 329 10.24 -17.55 -9.46
N THR A 330 10.06 -18.69 -8.79
CA THR A 330 11.16 -19.61 -8.46
C THR A 330 11.90 -20.07 -9.72
N GLN A 331 11.16 -20.33 -10.81
CA GLN A 331 11.75 -20.73 -12.08
C GLN A 331 12.46 -19.55 -12.77
N LEU A 332 11.85 -18.35 -12.72
CA LEU A 332 12.45 -17.14 -13.28
C LEU A 332 13.75 -16.74 -12.56
N HIS A 333 13.81 -16.88 -11.23
CA HIS A 333 15.03 -16.64 -10.46
C HIS A 333 16.15 -17.61 -10.87
N LYS A 334 15.84 -18.90 -11.04
CA LYS A 334 16.82 -19.90 -11.51
C LYS A 334 17.33 -19.57 -12.91
N GLU A 335 16.44 -19.19 -13.83
CA GLU A 335 16.83 -18.79 -15.20
C GLU A 335 17.73 -17.55 -15.22
N MET A 336 17.48 -16.58 -14.33
CA MET A 336 18.33 -15.40 -14.19
C MET A 336 19.70 -15.72 -13.57
N GLU A 337 19.74 -16.59 -12.56
CA GLU A 337 20.99 -17.05 -11.95
C GLU A 337 21.84 -17.84 -12.97
N ASP A 338 21.21 -18.74 -13.72
CA ASP A 338 21.89 -19.49 -14.79
C ASP A 338 22.43 -18.55 -15.87
N ALA A 339 21.66 -17.54 -16.29
CA ALA A 339 22.11 -16.55 -17.26
C ALA A 339 23.30 -15.70 -16.75
N GLN A 340 23.30 -15.31 -15.48
CA GLN A 340 24.43 -14.58 -14.86
C GLN A 340 25.69 -15.44 -14.78
N ILE A 341 25.55 -16.73 -14.44
CA ILE A 341 26.67 -17.67 -14.42
C ILE A 341 27.26 -17.83 -15.84
N TRP A 342 26.42 -17.91 -16.86
CA TRP A 342 26.86 -17.95 -18.26
C TRP A 342 27.61 -16.68 -18.68
N GLU A 343 27.07 -15.48 -18.40
CA GLU A 343 27.73 -14.21 -18.72
C GLU A 343 29.09 -14.06 -18.03
N LEU A 344 29.20 -14.52 -16.77
CA LEU A 344 30.48 -14.52 -16.04
C LEU A 344 31.47 -15.52 -16.65
N SER A 345 31.01 -16.69 -17.08
CA SER A 345 31.86 -17.71 -17.69
C SER A 345 32.42 -17.31 -19.06
N ASP A 346 31.67 -16.54 -19.85
CA ASP A 346 32.15 -15.99 -21.13
C ASP A 346 33.19 -14.89 -20.91
N SER A 347 33.07 -14.09 -19.84
CA SER A 347 34.02 -13.02 -19.52
C SER A 347 35.39 -13.51 -19.01
N GLU A 348 35.47 -14.71 -18.42
CA GLU A 348 36.74 -15.31 -17.99
C GLU A 348 37.51 -15.99 -19.13
N SER A 349 36.91 -16.10 -20.32
CA SER A 349 37.53 -16.77 -21.47
C SER A 349 38.37 -15.86 -22.38
N CYS A 350 38.37 -14.53 -22.14
CA CYS A 350 39.07 -13.55 -22.99
C CYS A 350 40.44 -13.06 -22.48
N ASP A 351 40.94 -13.53 -21.32
CA ASP A 351 42.21 -13.05 -20.73
C ASP A 351 43.40 -14.03 -20.89
N LEU A 352 43.39 -14.88 -21.91
CA LEU A 352 44.52 -15.76 -22.24
C LEU A 352 44.86 -15.76 -23.74
N GLU A 353 45.45 -14.67 -24.23
CA GLU A 353 46.36 -14.70 -25.40
C GLU A 353 47.58 -13.79 -25.19
#